data_AF-R5KZU0-F1
#
_entry.id   AF-R5KZU0-F1
#
_cell.length_a   1.000
_cell.length_b   1.000
_cell.length_c   1.000
_cell.angle_alpha   90.00
_cell.angle_beta   90.00
_cell.angle_gamma   90.00
#
_symmetry.space_group_name_H-M   'P 1'
#
loop_
_entity.id
_entity.type
_entity.pdbx_description
1 polymer ?
#
loop_
_entity_poly.entity_id
_entity_poly.type
_entity_poly.pdbx_seq_one_letter_code
_entity_poly.pdbx_strand_id
1 'polypeptide(L)'
;MRKLKVIILVLLLILLIGAAAGYFIYGSTLIDITNEKSISDHLAADPSQPITILATEKNGDYYGILYSDPTDGNQNTYHFNYITKAKLYKNKYHAAGGYSTFTNGTLCVCEANLGDAGRATSEVFIYRIGKTEDSGDICSVFKYNISESYIDSEKVKDEQEIIDKMEKLADSFKKLDEFNLPDVDAFIIAKSYQIDKPDDEITIENKSVSQEEMKQSVLDTIDDTIKDALITRTE
;
A
#
# COMPACT_ATOMS: atom_id res chain seq x y z
N MET A 1 44.36 -3.16 -41.10
CA MET A 1 44.05 -2.46 -39.84
C MET A 1 43.06 -1.31 -39.97
N ARG A 2 43.24 -0.33 -40.89
CA ARG A 2 42.33 0.84 -41.02
C ARG A 2 40.86 0.48 -41.32
N LYS A 3 40.61 -0.44 -42.27
CA LYS A 3 39.25 -0.92 -42.61
C LYS A 3 38.58 -1.67 -41.46
N LEU A 4 39.34 -2.49 -40.72
CA LEU A 4 38.85 -3.21 -39.55
C LEU A 4 38.45 -2.25 -38.42
N LYS A 5 39.26 -1.21 -38.16
CA LYS A 5 38.93 -0.15 -37.18
C LYS A 5 37.64 0.60 -37.55
N VAL A 6 37.43 0.87 -38.84
CA VAL A 6 36.19 1.52 -39.33
C VAL A 6 34.98 0.61 -39.15
N ILE A 7 35.09 -0.68 -39.48
CA ILE A 7 34.01 -1.65 -39.28
C ILE A 7 33.65 -1.76 -37.79
N ILE A 8 34.65 -1.85 -36.91
CA ILE A 8 34.44 -1.88 -35.45
C ILE A 8 33.73 -0.61 -34.97
N LEU A 9 34.15 0.58 -35.43
CA LEU A 9 33.50 1.85 -35.10
C LEU A 9 32.03 1.90 -35.54
N VAL A 10 31.73 1.42 -36.76
CA VAL A 10 30.36 1.37 -37.27
C VAL A 10 29.50 0.41 -36.44
N LEU A 11 30.01 -0.77 -36.09
CA LEU A 11 29.29 -1.72 -35.25
C LEU A 11 29.01 -1.16 -33.84
N LEU A 12 29.99 -0.48 -33.22
CA LEU A 12 29.79 0.18 -31.93
C LEU A 12 28.74 1.30 -32.02
N LEU A 13 28.73 2.08 -33.10
CA LEU A 13 27.72 3.12 -33.31
C LEU A 13 26.32 2.53 -33.42
N ILE A 14 26.15 1.43 -34.16
CA ILE A 14 24.86 0.73 -34.29
C ILE A 14 24.39 0.21 -32.92
N LEU A 15 25.28 -0.38 -32.13
CA LEU A 15 24.97 -0.83 -30.78
C LEU A 15 24.54 0.32 -29.86
N LEU A 16 25.22 1.46 -29.93
CA LEU A 16 24.85 2.66 -29.16
C LEU A 16 23.47 3.20 -29.56
N ILE A 17 23.18 3.27 -30.86
CA ILE A 17 21.88 3.71 -31.36
C ILE A 17 20.78 2.73 -30.92
N GLY A 18 21.03 1.42 -31.05
CA GLY A 18 20.09 0.39 -30.60
C GLY A 18 19.81 0.46 -29.10
N ALA A 19 20.85 0.63 -28.28
CA ALA A 19 20.72 0.81 -26.84
C ALA A 19 19.95 2.09 -26.48
N ALA A 20 20.23 3.21 -27.16
CA ALA A 20 19.51 4.46 -26.96
C ALA A 20 18.03 4.32 -27.34
N ALA A 21 17.73 3.72 -28.49
CA ALA A 21 16.36 3.47 -28.94
C ALA A 21 15.60 2.58 -27.93
N GLY A 22 16.22 1.48 -27.48
CA GLY A 22 15.65 0.62 -26.45
C GLY A 22 15.37 1.38 -25.14
N TYR A 23 16.30 2.23 -24.71
CA TYR A 23 16.12 3.07 -23.53
C TYR A 23 14.94 4.04 -23.67
N PHE A 24 14.80 4.73 -24.79
CA PHE A 24 13.67 5.66 -24.98
C PHE A 24 12.33 4.95 -25.13
N ILE A 25 12.28 3.83 -25.87
CA ILE A 25 11.06 3.03 -26.04
C ILE A 25 10.60 2.50 -24.69
N TYR A 26 11.48 1.87 -23.92
CA TYR A 26 11.11 1.37 -22.60
C TYR A 26 10.71 2.51 -21.64
N GLY A 27 11.43 3.63 -21.67
CA GLY A 27 11.09 4.80 -20.86
C GLY A 27 9.71 5.39 -21.15
N SER A 28 9.20 5.19 -22.37
CA SER A 28 7.86 5.62 -22.79
C SER A 28 6.73 4.75 -22.24
N THR A 29 7.02 3.53 -21.80
CA THR A 29 6.03 2.62 -21.18
C THR A 29 5.93 2.80 -19.66
N LEU A 30 6.64 3.78 -19.10
CA LEU A 30 6.69 4.04 -17.66
C LEU A 30 5.88 5.27 -17.32
N ILE A 31 5.31 5.26 -16.11
CA ILE A 31 4.56 6.38 -15.56
C ILE A 31 5.52 7.50 -15.22
N ASP A 32 5.32 8.68 -15.78
CA ASP A 32 6.02 9.90 -15.39
C ASP A 32 5.28 10.62 -14.27
N ILE A 33 5.86 10.60 -13.07
CA ILE A 33 5.19 11.21 -11.92
C ILE A 33 5.11 12.74 -12.01
N THR A 34 5.90 13.36 -12.90
CA THR A 34 5.87 14.82 -13.11
C THR A 34 4.88 15.25 -14.18
N ASN A 35 4.12 14.30 -14.76
CA ASN A 35 3.15 14.54 -15.81
C ASN A 35 1.83 13.87 -15.46
N GLU A 36 0.85 14.67 -15.03
CA GLU A 36 -0.49 14.17 -14.65
C GLU A 36 -1.17 13.39 -15.77
N LYS A 37 -0.97 13.79 -17.04
CA LYS A 37 -1.49 13.03 -18.17
C LYS A 37 -0.87 11.63 -18.22
N SER A 38 0.44 11.51 -17.98
CA SER A 38 1.09 10.20 -17.92
C SER A 38 0.52 9.34 -16.80
N ILE A 39 0.21 9.92 -15.64
CA ILE A 39 -0.40 9.21 -14.52
C ILE A 39 -1.81 8.75 -14.91
N SER A 40 -2.62 9.68 -15.40
CA SER A 40 -4.00 9.40 -15.81
C SER A 40 -4.09 8.36 -16.92
N ASP A 41 -3.22 8.42 -17.93
CA ASP A 41 -3.21 7.44 -19.04
C ASP A 41 -2.96 6.00 -18.55
N HIS A 42 -2.30 5.83 -17.39
CA HIS A 42 -1.98 4.52 -16.84
C HIS A 42 -2.94 4.06 -15.74
N LEU A 43 -3.59 4.99 -15.02
CA LEU A 43 -4.41 4.68 -13.86
C LEU A 43 -5.92 4.79 -14.12
N ALA A 44 -6.34 5.58 -15.12
CA ALA A 44 -7.76 5.73 -15.44
C ALA A 44 -8.36 4.40 -15.94
N ALA A 45 -9.58 4.10 -15.51
CA ALA A 45 -10.34 2.98 -16.07
C ALA A 45 -10.70 3.21 -17.55
N ASP A 46 -10.98 4.47 -17.93
CA ASP A 46 -11.18 4.90 -19.31
C ASP A 46 -10.13 5.97 -19.69
N PRO A 47 -9.19 5.68 -20.60
CA PRO A 47 -8.16 6.64 -21.03
C PRO A 47 -8.70 7.93 -21.66
N SER A 48 -9.97 7.95 -22.09
CA SER A 48 -10.63 9.15 -22.61
C SER A 48 -11.21 10.07 -21.52
N GLN A 49 -11.32 9.56 -20.28
CA GLN A 49 -11.85 10.28 -19.13
C GLN A 49 -10.76 10.39 -18.06
N PRO A 50 -10.01 11.51 -18.03
CA PRO A 50 -8.86 11.61 -17.14
C PRO A 50 -9.29 11.61 -15.66
N ILE A 51 -8.50 10.94 -14.82
CA ILE A 51 -8.66 10.98 -13.36
C ILE A 51 -8.33 12.37 -12.82
N THR A 52 -8.82 12.67 -11.62
CA THR A 52 -8.38 13.84 -10.84
C THR A 52 -7.43 13.38 -9.74
N ILE A 53 -6.18 13.84 -9.77
CA ILE A 53 -5.20 13.57 -8.71
C ILE A 53 -5.49 14.52 -7.54
N LEU A 54 -5.61 13.95 -6.34
CA LEU A 54 -6.01 14.65 -5.12
C LEU A 54 -4.83 14.86 -4.17
N ALA A 55 -3.98 13.85 -4.03
CA ALA A 55 -2.75 13.93 -3.27
C ALA A 55 -1.72 12.94 -3.82
N THR A 56 -0.45 13.25 -3.62
CA THR A 56 0.63 12.30 -3.90
C THR A 56 1.73 12.42 -2.87
N GLU A 57 2.39 11.32 -2.54
CA GLU A 57 3.53 11.35 -1.62
C GLU A 57 4.55 10.25 -1.96
N LYS A 58 5.83 10.53 -1.69
CA LYS A 58 6.92 9.58 -1.92
C LYS A 58 7.29 8.86 -0.64
N ASN A 59 7.52 7.55 -0.73
CA ASN A 59 8.12 6.78 0.35
C ASN A 59 9.17 5.78 -0.19
N GLY A 60 10.45 5.98 0.14
CA GLY A 60 11.53 5.16 -0.41
C GLY A 60 11.56 5.15 -1.95
N ASP A 61 11.41 3.96 -2.53
CA ASP A 61 11.29 3.74 -3.99
C ASP A 61 9.83 3.64 -4.46
N TYR A 62 8.86 3.97 -3.61
CA TYR A 62 7.43 3.97 -3.93
C TYR A 62 6.88 5.40 -4.00
N TYR A 63 5.78 5.55 -4.72
CA TYR A 63 5.05 6.82 -4.81
C TYR A 63 3.55 6.53 -4.72
N GLY A 64 2.90 7.03 -3.66
CA GLY A 64 1.47 6.93 -3.43
C GLY A 64 0.72 8.01 -4.20
N ILE A 65 -0.40 7.64 -4.79
CA ILE A 65 -1.27 8.49 -5.61
C ILE A 65 -2.70 8.27 -5.15
N LEU A 66 -3.33 9.37 -4.76
CA LEU A 66 -4.71 9.42 -4.33
C LEU A 66 -5.51 10.17 -5.39
N TYR A 67 -6.59 9.58 -5.89
CA TYR A 67 -7.32 10.13 -7.03
C TYR A 67 -8.81 9.75 -7.04
N SER A 68 -9.60 10.48 -7.83
CA SER A 68 -10.96 10.09 -8.23
C SER A 68 -10.99 9.74 -9.71
N ASP A 69 -11.83 8.77 -10.08
CA ASP A 69 -12.05 8.40 -11.47
C ASP A 69 -13.49 8.78 -11.90
N PRO A 70 -13.68 9.59 -12.96
CA PRO A 70 -15.01 9.99 -13.41
C PRO A 70 -15.91 8.81 -13.80
N THR A 71 -15.35 7.64 -14.07
CA THR A 71 -16.10 6.43 -14.45
C THR A 71 -16.75 5.72 -13.26
N ASP A 72 -16.40 6.05 -12.02
CA ASP A 72 -16.92 5.39 -10.80
C ASP A 72 -18.44 5.54 -10.64
N GLY A 73 -19.05 6.54 -11.28
CA GLY A 73 -20.48 6.84 -11.20
C GLY A 73 -20.97 7.31 -9.83
N ASN A 74 -20.15 7.21 -8.78
CA ASN A 74 -20.40 7.66 -7.42
C ASN A 74 -19.36 8.72 -7.02
N GLN A 75 -19.83 9.92 -6.65
CA GLN A 75 -18.98 11.06 -6.30
C GLN A 75 -18.18 10.87 -4.99
N ASN A 76 -18.48 9.84 -4.21
CA ASN A 76 -17.82 9.51 -2.95
C ASN A 76 -16.83 8.33 -3.05
N THR A 77 -16.62 7.79 -4.27
CA THR A 77 -15.66 6.73 -4.52
C THR A 77 -14.30 7.34 -4.84
N TYR A 78 -13.27 6.83 -4.19
CA TYR A 78 -11.90 7.26 -4.42
C TYR A 78 -10.95 6.09 -4.46
N HIS A 79 -9.78 6.35 -5.05
CA HIS A 79 -8.76 5.34 -5.29
C HIS A 79 -7.43 5.77 -4.69
N PHE A 80 -6.74 4.78 -4.15
CA PHE A 80 -5.33 4.88 -3.83
C PHE A 80 -4.57 3.84 -4.65
N ASN A 81 -3.45 4.27 -5.23
CA ASN A 81 -2.50 3.38 -5.87
C ASN A 81 -1.07 3.77 -5.47
N TYR A 82 -0.18 2.79 -5.31
CA TYR A 82 1.25 3.07 -5.24
C TYR A 82 1.98 2.53 -6.47
N ILE A 83 2.99 3.26 -6.91
CA ILE A 83 3.82 2.89 -8.05
C ILE A 83 5.28 2.75 -7.63
N THR A 84 6.01 1.83 -8.26
CA THR A 84 7.38 1.46 -7.86
C THR A 84 8.40 2.05 -8.83
N LYS A 85 9.45 2.68 -8.31
CA LYS A 85 10.44 3.42 -9.11
C LYS A 85 11.19 2.49 -10.06
N ALA A 86 11.32 2.95 -11.31
CA ALA A 86 12.15 2.27 -12.31
C ALA A 86 13.63 2.57 -12.05
N LYS A 87 14.45 1.53 -11.93
CA LYS A 87 15.86 1.63 -11.50
C LYS A 87 16.74 2.58 -12.34
N LEU A 88 16.49 2.63 -13.65
CA LEU A 88 17.34 3.35 -14.61
C LEU A 88 16.77 4.69 -15.08
N TYR A 89 15.58 5.07 -14.59
CA TYR A 89 14.86 6.23 -15.10
C TYR A 89 14.49 7.18 -13.97
N LYS A 90 14.86 8.45 -14.13
CA LYS A 90 14.49 9.51 -13.19
C LYS A 90 12.99 9.80 -13.32
N ASN A 91 12.29 9.89 -12.19
CA ASN A 91 10.86 10.22 -12.10
C ASN A 91 9.92 9.25 -12.84
N LYS A 92 10.42 8.08 -13.24
CA LYS A 92 9.62 7.05 -13.92
C LYS A 92 9.36 5.87 -13.01
N TYR A 93 8.16 5.31 -13.11
CA TYR A 93 7.67 4.27 -12.22
C TYR A 93 6.86 3.21 -12.97
N HIS A 94 6.71 2.04 -12.34
CA HIS A 94 5.87 0.94 -12.76
C HIS A 94 4.54 0.96 -11.99
N ALA A 95 3.42 0.77 -12.70
CA ALA A 95 2.13 0.41 -12.10
C ALA A 95 2.18 -1.06 -11.66
N ALA A 96 2.89 -1.34 -10.57
CA ALA A 96 3.10 -2.68 -10.04
C ALA A 96 2.54 -2.85 -8.62
N GLY A 97 1.84 -1.85 -8.10
CA GLY A 97 1.50 -1.75 -6.68
C GLY A 97 0.02 -1.78 -6.35
N GLY A 98 -0.24 -1.66 -5.04
CA GLY A 98 -1.51 -1.88 -4.36
C GLY A 98 -2.59 -0.93 -4.85
N TYR A 99 -3.77 -1.49 -5.03
CA TYR A 99 -4.97 -0.79 -5.45
C TYR A 99 -6.00 -0.88 -4.32
N SER A 100 -6.54 0.26 -3.92
CA SER A 100 -7.61 0.34 -2.94
C SER A 100 -8.68 1.29 -3.44
N THR A 101 -9.94 0.86 -3.37
CA THR A 101 -11.11 1.70 -3.56
C THR A 101 -11.76 1.90 -2.19
N PHE A 102 -12.06 3.14 -1.84
CA PHE A 102 -12.60 3.50 -0.53
C PHE A 102 -13.55 4.69 -0.63
N THR A 103 -14.27 4.96 0.46
CA THR A 103 -15.25 6.04 0.55
C THR A 103 -14.72 7.22 1.35
N ASN A 104 -15.31 8.39 1.15
CA ASN A 104 -15.05 9.60 1.94
C ASN A 104 -15.04 9.34 3.46
N GLY A 105 -14.06 9.92 4.17
CA GLY A 105 -13.94 9.92 5.63
C GLY A 105 -13.14 8.76 6.19
N THR A 106 -13.00 7.66 5.45
CA THR A 106 -12.26 6.48 5.90
C THR A 106 -10.76 6.77 5.90
N LEU A 107 -10.11 6.62 7.05
CA LEU A 107 -8.66 6.61 7.15
C LEU A 107 -8.14 5.23 6.75
N CYS A 108 -7.27 5.19 5.75
CA CYS A 108 -6.76 3.95 5.18
C CYS A 108 -5.24 3.85 5.36
N VAL A 109 -4.73 2.62 5.32
CA VAL A 109 -3.31 2.31 5.35
C VAL A 109 -2.97 1.35 4.22
N CYS A 110 -1.81 1.55 3.58
CA CYS A 110 -1.26 0.62 2.60
C CYS A 110 0.24 0.49 2.80
N GLU A 111 0.73 -0.74 2.89
CA GLU A 111 2.15 -1.07 2.93
C GLU A 111 2.64 -1.41 1.50
N ALA A 112 3.60 -0.63 1.01
CA ALA A 112 4.02 -0.70 -0.39
C ALA A 112 5.01 -1.83 -0.71
N ASN A 113 5.65 -2.39 0.32
CA ASN A 113 6.73 -3.36 0.18
C ASN A 113 6.45 -4.70 0.85
N LEU A 114 5.18 -5.05 1.11
CA LEU A 114 4.80 -6.34 1.72
C LEU A 114 5.38 -7.56 0.99
N GLY A 115 5.46 -7.48 -0.35
CA GLY A 115 6.00 -8.55 -1.20
C GLY A 115 7.53 -8.60 -1.27
N ASP A 116 8.24 -7.66 -0.65
CA ASP A 116 9.69 -7.57 -0.75
C ASP A 116 10.37 -8.61 0.15
N ALA A 117 11.07 -9.55 -0.48
CA ALA A 117 11.78 -10.61 0.23
C ALA A 117 12.84 -10.03 1.19
N GLY A 118 12.74 -10.39 2.48
CA GLY A 118 13.68 -9.97 3.50
C GLY A 118 13.57 -8.50 3.90
N ARG A 119 12.39 -7.87 3.70
CA ARG A 119 12.13 -6.51 4.18
C ARG A 119 12.43 -6.38 5.68
N ALA A 120 13.14 -5.31 6.04
CA ALA A 120 13.42 -4.91 7.43
C ALA A 120 12.60 -3.69 7.86
N THR A 121 12.03 -2.99 6.88
CA THR A 121 11.09 -1.89 7.09
C THR A 121 9.79 -2.19 6.37
N SER A 122 8.70 -1.61 6.88
CA SER A 122 7.47 -1.42 6.15
C SER A 122 7.39 0.01 5.63
N GLU A 123 7.25 0.19 4.32
CA GLU A 123 7.05 1.49 3.68
C GLU A 123 5.54 1.76 3.57
N VAL A 124 5.02 2.63 4.43
CA VAL A 124 3.59 2.82 4.65
C VAL A 124 3.09 4.13 4.07
N PHE A 125 1.90 4.08 3.48
CA PHE A 125 1.09 5.24 3.13
C PHE A 125 -0.19 5.22 3.97
N ILE A 126 -0.44 6.28 4.73
CA ILE A 126 -1.68 6.51 5.48
C ILE A 126 -2.42 7.66 4.81
N TYR A 127 -3.66 7.45 4.39
CA TYR A 127 -4.37 8.41 3.54
C TYR A 127 -5.85 8.50 3.86
N ARG A 128 -6.44 9.65 3.52
CA ARG A 128 -7.87 9.93 3.66
C ARG A 128 -8.29 10.98 2.64
N ILE A 129 -9.55 10.92 2.23
CA ILE A 129 -10.24 11.99 1.53
C ILE A 129 -11.49 12.36 2.31
N GLY A 130 -11.68 13.66 2.46
CA GLY A 130 -12.71 14.32 3.22
C GLY A 130 -12.66 14.02 4.71
N LYS A 131 -13.59 14.65 5.42
CA LYS A 131 -13.79 14.50 6.86
C LYS A 131 -15.29 14.31 7.08
N THR A 132 -15.64 13.22 7.74
CA THR A 132 -17.00 12.92 8.22
C THR A 132 -17.11 13.25 9.71
N GLU A 133 -18.32 13.21 10.27
CA GLU A 133 -18.51 13.39 11.72
C GLU A 133 -17.76 12.33 12.54
N ASP A 134 -17.58 11.13 11.99
CA ASP A 134 -16.84 10.02 12.61
C ASP A 134 -15.32 10.06 12.31
N SER A 135 -14.86 11.05 11.55
CA SER A 135 -13.44 11.18 11.25
C SER A 135 -12.68 11.74 12.45
N GLY A 136 -11.84 10.89 13.06
CA GLY A 136 -10.89 11.32 14.08
C GLY A 136 -9.79 12.24 13.53
N ASP A 137 -9.11 12.89 14.48
CA ASP A 137 -8.01 13.83 14.23
C ASP A 137 -6.66 13.26 14.64
N ILE A 138 -6.62 12.02 15.14
CA ILE A 138 -5.42 11.35 15.62
C ILE A 138 -5.33 10.00 14.92
N CYS A 139 -4.12 9.64 14.48
CA CYS A 139 -3.80 8.31 14.02
C CYS A 139 -2.87 7.63 15.02
N SER A 140 -3.29 6.49 15.57
CA SER A 140 -2.40 5.57 16.28
C SER A 140 -1.96 4.47 15.32
N VAL A 141 -0.66 4.18 15.28
CA VAL A 141 -0.10 3.17 14.38
C VAL A 141 0.42 2.00 15.19
N PHE A 142 0.09 0.79 14.76
CA PHE A 142 0.51 -0.45 15.40
C PHE A 142 1.15 -1.37 14.38
N LYS A 143 2.10 -2.17 14.84
CA LYS A 143 2.44 -3.42 14.16
C LYS A 143 1.85 -4.60 14.90
N TYR A 144 1.55 -5.65 14.17
CA TYR A 144 1.11 -6.94 14.69
C TYR A 144 1.59 -8.05 13.77
N ASN A 145 1.58 -9.29 14.24
CA ASN A 145 2.02 -10.41 13.43
C ASN A 145 0.82 -11.12 12.77
N ILE A 146 0.67 -11.00 11.45
CA ILE A 146 -0.48 -11.56 10.72
C ILE A 146 -0.54 -13.08 10.77
N SER A 147 0.60 -13.76 10.93
CA SER A 147 0.62 -15.23 11.02
C SER A 147 -0.14 -15.75 12.26
N GLU A 148 -0.25 -14.92 13.30
CA GLU A 148 -1.02 -15.25 14.51
C GLU A 148 -2.53 -15.06 14.33
N SER A 149 -2.98 -14.29 13.31
CA SER A 149 -4.41 -14.01 13.09
C SER A 149 -5.13 -15.10 12.31
N TYR A 150 -4.41 -16.01 11.64
CA TYR A 150 -5.02 -17.03 10.80
C TYR A 150 -5.64 -18.16 11.63
N ILE A 151 -6.96 -18.30 11.53
CA ILE A 151 -7.76 -19.36 12.14
C ILE A 151 -8.37 -20.21 11.03
N ASP A 152 -7.98 -21.48 10.97
CA ASP A 152 -8.53 -22.46 10.02
C ASP A 152 -9.73 -23.17 10.68
N SER A 153 -10.94 -22.68 10.40
CA SER A 153 -12.18 -23.16 11.02
C SER A 153 -12.45 -24.66 10.76
N GLU A 154 -11.94 -25.23 9.66
CA GLU A 154 -12.05 -26.66 9.39
C GLU A 154 -11.13 -27.50 10.29
N LYS A 155 -10.00 -26.95 10.72
CA LYS A 155 -8.98 -27.67 11.51
C LYS A 155 -9.07 -27.43 13.01
N VAL A 156 -9.58 -26.28 13.45
CA VAL A 156 -9.68 -25.92 14.87
C VAL A 156 -10.57 -26.92 15.58
N LYS A 157 -10.06 -27.68 16.55
CA LYS A 157 -10.85 -28.76 17.19
C LYS A 157 -11.58 -28.34 18.45
N ASP A 158 -11.14 -27.26 19.06
CA ASP A 158 -11.54 -26.83 20.39
C ASP A 158 -11.52 -25.30 20.50
N GLU A 159 -12.40 -24.75 21.35
CA GLU A 159 -12.51 -23.31 21.61
C GLU A 159 -11.21 -22.76 22.20
N GLN A 160 -10.52 -23.56 23.03
CA GLN A 160 -9.25 -23.16 23.63
C GLN A 160 -8.17 -22.86 22.59
N GLU A 161 -8.18 -23.53 21.43
CA GLU A 161 -7.23 -23.25 20.35
C GLU A 161 -7.46 -21.86 19.74
N ILE A 162 -8.72 -21.41 19.67
CA ILE A 162 -9.09 -20.06 19.21
C ILE A 162 -8.64 -19.03 20.24
N ILE A 163 -8.94 -19.27 21.52
CA ILE A 163 -8.55 -18.38 22.62
C ILE A 163 -7.04 -18.16 22.62
N ASP A 164 -6.25 -19.26 22.63
CA ASP A 164 -4.79 -19.20 22.66
C ASP A 164 -4.20 -18.44 21.45
N LYS A 165 -4.83 -18.56 20.27
CA LYS A 165 -4.42 -17.84 19.05
C LYS A 165 -4.74 -16.35 19.14
N MET A 166 -5.94 -16.00 19.58
CA MET A 166 -6.36 -14.61 19.73
C MET A 166 -5.56 -13.89 20.82
N GLU A 167 -5.21 -14.58 21.92
CA GLU A 167 -4.31 -14.06 22.94
C GLU A 167 -2.90 -13.79 22.37
N LYS A 168 -2.35 -14.72 21.57
CA LYS A 168 -1.06 -14.51 20.89
C LYS A 168 -1.11 -13.37 19.88
N LEU A 169 -2.19 -13.26 19.11
CA LEU A 169 -2.40 -12.16 18.19
C LEU A 169 -2.43 -10.84 18.96
N ALA A 170 -3.24 -10.74 20.02
CA ALA A 170 -3.30 -9.56 20.88
C ALA A 170 -1.91 -9.20 21.42
N ASP A 171 -1.18 -10.17 21.97
CA ASP A 171 0.17 -9.95 22.48
C ASP A 171 1.21 -9.56 21.43
N SER A 172 0.96 -9.84 20.15
CA SER A 172 1.82 -9.42 19.05
C SER A 172 1.75 -7.93 18.75
N PHE A 173 0.65 -7.25 19.15
CA PHE A 173 0.46 -5.83 18.90
C PHE A 173 1.49 -4.98 19.65
N LYS A 174 2.16 -4.09 18.90
CA LYS A 174 3.05 -3.06 19.45
C LYS A 174 2.72 -1.71 18.84
N LYS A 175 2.52 -0.71 19.68
CA LYS A 175 2.33 0.67 19.22
C LYS A 175 3.65 1.21 18.67
N LEU A 176 3.61 1.82 17.50
CA LEU A 176 4.77 2.34 16.78
C LEU A 176 4.81 3.87 16.74
N ASP A 177 3.67 4.52 16.52
CA ASP A 177 3.58 5.97 16.37
C ASP A 177 2.19 6.45 16.80
N GLU A 178 2.09 7.75 17.08
CA GLU A 178 0.84 8.47 17.23
C GLU A 178 1.03 9.92 16.81
N PHE A 179 0.15 10.41 15.95
CA PHE A 179 0.23 11.79 15.46
C PHE A 179 -1.13 12.36 15.08
N ASN A 180 -1.20 13.69 15.06
CA ASN A 180 -2.36 14.40 14.58
C ASN A 180 -2.45 14.31 13.04
N LEU A 181 -3.66 14.05 12.55
CA LEU A 181 -3.97 14.03 11.13
C LEU A 181 -4.07 15.47 10.59
N PRO A 182 -3.65 15.70 9.33
CA PRO A 182 -3.85 16.97 8.65
C PRO A 182 -5.34 17.36 8.58
N ASP A 183 -5.63 18.62 8.85
CA ASP A 183 -6.96 19.21 8.68
C ASP A 183 -7.10 19.78 7.26
N VAL A 184 -7.05 18.89 6.27
CA VAL A 184 -7.22 19.18 4.84
C VAL A 184 -8.11 18.13 4.17
N ASP A 185 -8.71 18.49 3.04
CA ASP A 185 -9.69 17.64 2.34
C ASP A 185 -9.10 16.34 1.77
N ALA A 186 -7.80 16.26 1.49
CA ALA A 186 -7.17 15.04 1.03
C ALA A 186 -5.70 15.03 1.44
N PHE A 187 -5.21 13.88 1.92
CA PHE A 187 -3.80 13.73 2.25
C PHE A 187 -3.31 12.30 2.05
N ILE A 188 -1.98 12.20 1.90
CA ILE A 188 -1.21 10.98 2.10
C ILE A 188 -0.08 11.34 3.06
N ILE A 189 0.15 10.50 4.07
CA ILE A 189 1.27 10.57 4.99
C ILE A 189 2.15 9.35 4.71
N ALA A 190 3.38 9.58 4.30
CA ALA A 190 4.39 8.54 4.13
C ALA A 190 5.20 8.34 5.42
N LYS A 191 5.31 7.08 5.86
CA LYS A 191 6.09 6.68 7.05
C LYS A 191 6.81 5.37 6.77
N SER A 192 7.98 5.20 7.37
CA SER A 192 8.71 3.92 7.31
C SER A 192 8.87 3.39 8.73
N TYR A 193 8.44 2.16 8.98
CA TYR A 193 8.53 1.53 10.30
C TYR A 193 9.44 0.32 10.25
N GLN A 194 10.23 0.11 11.31
CA GLN A 194 11.03 -1.11 11.46
C GLN A 194 10.12 -2.29 11.83
N ILE A 195 10.31 -3.41 11.15
CA ILE A 195 9.60 -4.67 11.40
C ILE A 195 10.57 -5.74 11.89
N ASP A 196 10.12 -6.59 12.82
CA ASP A 196 10.99 -7.58 13.46
C ASP A 196 10.91 -8.91 12.70
N LYS A 197 9.75 -9.20 12.10
CA LYS A 197 9.46 -10.44 11.38
C LYS A 197 8.90 -10.13 9.98
N PRO A 198 9.09 -11.03 9.00
CA PRO A 198 8.51 -10.88 7.67
C PRO A 198 6.99 -10.69 7.66
N ASP A 199 6.31 -11.38 8.58
CA ASP A 199 4.85 -11.40 8.75
C ASP A 199 4.34 -10.28 9.69
N ASP A 200 5.18 -9.30 10.05
CA ASP A 200 4.70 -8.14 10.81
C ASP A 200 4.01 -7.15 9.85
N GLU A 201 2.72 -6.90 10.03
CA GLU A 201 1.95 -5.92 9.24
C GLU A 201 1.64 -4.68 10.06
N ILE A 202 1.25 -3.60 9.37
CA ILE A 202 0.91 -2.31 9.95
C ILE A 202 -0.59 -2.10 9.90
N THR A 203 -1.18 -1.78 11.05
CA THR A 203 -2.56 -1.31 11.14
C THR A 203 -2.63 0.03 11.84
N ILE A 204 -3.77 0.71 11.68
CA ILE A 204 -3.99 2.05 12.20
C ILE A 204 -5.35 2.17 12.88
N GLU A 205 -5.42 3.08 13.83
CA GLU A 205 -6.67 3.50 14.48
C GLU A 205 -6.87 4.99 14.28
N ASN A 206 -8.08 5.40 13.92
CA ASN A 206 -8.47 6.79 13.72
C ASN A 206 -8.82 7.50 15.04
N LYS A 207 -8.07 7.19 16.11
CA LYS A 207 -8.19 7.79 17.44
C LYS A 207 -6.90 7.51 18.23
N SER A 208 -6.76 8.17 19.39
CA SER A 208 -5.71 7.79 20.33
C SER A 208 -6.08 6.46 20.98
N VAL A 209 -5.22 5.46 20.82
CA VAL A 209 -5.38 4.11 21.37
C VAL A 209 -4.05 3.69 21.97
N SER A 210 -4.05 3.30 23.24
CA SER A 210 -2.89 2.70 23.88
C SER A 210 -2.68 1.26 23.41
N GLN A 211 -1.49 0.70 23.64
CA GLN A 211 -1.25 -0.70 23.32
C GLN A 211 -2.17 -1.66 24.08
N GLU A 212 -2.47 -1.38 25.35
CA GLU A 212 -3.36 -2.22 26.15
C GLU A 212 -4.81 -2.14 25.68
N GLU A 213 -5.28 -0.97 25.25
CA GLU A 213 -6.61 -0.84 24.64
C GLU A 213 -6.71 -1.60 23.32
N MET A 214 -5.66 -1.55 22.48
CA MET A 214 -5.60 -2.33 21.25
C MET A 214 -5.63 -3.84 21.53
N LYS A 215 -4.82 -4.29 22.48
CA LYS A 215 -4.83 -5.68 22.95
C LYS A 215 -6.22 -6.11 23.41
N GLN A 216 -6.84 -5.33 24.28
CA GLN A 216 -8.17 -5.63 24.80
C GLN A 216 -9.20 -5.69 23.67
N SER A 217 -9.12 -4.79 22.68
CA SER A 217 -10.04 -4.81 21.54
C SER A 217 -9.97 -6.10 20.71
N VAL A 218 -8.79 -6.71 20.61
CA VAL A 218 -8.63 -8.03 19.96
C VAL A 218 -9.25 -9.12 20.83
N LEU A 219 -8.98 -9.11 22.14
CA LEU A 219 -9.54 -10.09 23.08
C LEU A 219 -11.07 -10.03 23.13
N ASP A 220 -11.66 -8.84 23.00
CA ASP A 220 -13.11 -8.64 23.00
C ASP A 220 -13.81 -9.28 21.77
N THR A 221 -13.06 -9.66 20.73
CA THR A 221 -13.61 -10.36 19.55
C THR A 221 -13.56 -11.88 19.64
N ILE A 222 -13.03 -12.45 20.72
CA ILE A 222 -12.88 -13.91 20.90
C ILE A 222 -14.22 -14.63 20.82
N ASP A 223 -15.23 -14.17 21.56
CA ASP A 223 -16.54 -14.84 21.63
C ASP A 223 -17.22 -14.89 20.25
N ASP A 224 -17.15 -13.79 19.50
CA ASP A 224 -17.69 -13.71 18.13
C ASP A 224 -16.90 -14.62 17.17
N THR A 225 -15.57 -14.65 17.31
CA THR A 225 -14.69 -15.53 16.51
C THR A 225 -14.99 -17.00 16.76
N ILE A 226 -15.20 -17.40 18.02
CA ILE A 226 -15.60 -18.76 18.40
C ILE A 226 -16.94 -19.10 17.75
N LYS A 227 -17.92 -18.21 17.90
CA LYS A 227 -19.25 -18.39 17.34
C LYS A 227 -19.21 -18.59 15.82
N ASP A 228 -18.47 -17.76 15.09
CA ASP A 228 -18.38 -17.84 13.64
C ASP A 228 -17.67 -19.12 13.17
N ALA A 229 -16.60 -19.53 13.86
CA ALA A 229 -15.86 -20.76 13.56
C ALA A 229 -16.67 -22.03 13.85
N LEU A 230 -17.60 -21.99 14.83
CA LEU A 230 -18.44 -23.14 15.18
C LEU A 230 -19.73 -23.21 14.37
N ILE A 231 -20.31 -22.09 13.92
CA ILE A 231 -21.48 -22.08 13.02
C ILE A 231 -21.14 -22.73 11.66
N THR A 232 -19.92 -22.54 11.16
CA THR A 232 -19.46 -23.15 9.90
C THR A 232 -19.37 -24.68 9.94
N ARG A 233 -19.56 -25.32 11.11
CA ARG A 233 -19.58 -26.79 11.26
C ARG A 233 -20.97 -27.41 11.15
N THR A 234 -22.01 -26.59 11.24
CA THR A 234 -23.41 -27.05 11.28
C THR A 234 -24.13 -26.97 9.92
N GLU A 235 -23.46 -26.45 8.89
CA GLU A 235 -23.91 -26.46 7.48
C GLU A 235 -23.08 -27.44 6.65
#